data_AF-W7WP07-F1
#
_entry.id   AF-W7WP07-F1
#
_cell.length_a   1.000
_cell.length_b   1.000
_cell.length_c   1.000
_cell.angle_alpha   90.00
_cell.angle_beta   90.00
_cell.angle_gamma   90.00
#
_symmetry.space_group_name_H-M   'P 1'
#
loop_
_entity.id
_entity.type
_entity.pdbx_description
1 polymer ?
#
loop_
_entity_poly.entity_id
_entity_poly.type
_entity_poly.pdbx_seq_one_letter_code
_entity_poly.pdbx_strand_id
1 'polypeptide(L)'
;MTPQEIVSELDRHIVGQQDAKRAVAIALRNRWRRQQVDDRLRPEITPKNILMIGPTGVGKTEIARRLAKLADAPFIKVEATKFTEVGYVARTSIRSSATSSTWPSSRRARPRSGPIASAPRMPPRNASSTCCCRRPPMPAPASG
;
A
#
# COMPACT_ATOMS: atom_id res chain seq x y z
N MET A 1 -11.52 -1.54 15.79
CA MET A 1 -11.33 -2.95 16.18
C MET A 1 -9.94 -3.19 16.75
N THR A 2 -9.91 -3.84 17.91
CA THR A 2 -8.67 -4.33 18.53
C THR A 2 -8.22 -5.65 17.87
N PRO A 3 -6.93 -6.00 17.91
CA PRO A 3 -6.46 -7.30 17.40
C PRO A 3 -7.18 -8.50 18.03
N GLN A 4 -7.59 -8.40 19.30
CA GLN A 4 -8.31 -9.47 20.01
C GLN A 4 -9.72 -9.67 19.47
N GLU A 5 -10.46 -8.59 19.18
CA GLU A 5 -11.78 -8.68 18.54
C GLU A 5 -11.70 -9.36 17.17
N ILE A 6 -10.67 -9.04 16.36
CA ILE A 6 -10.48 -9.65 15.04
C ILE A 6 -10.24 -11.16 15.18
N VAL A 7 -9.42 -11.57 16.15
CA VAL A 7 -9.16 -13.00 16.40
C VAL A 7 -10.44 -13.71 16.84
N SER A 8 -11.20 -13.10 17.76
CA SER A 8 -12.47 -13.68 18.26
C SER A 8 -13.50 -13.87 17.14
N GLU A 9 -13.57 -12.92 16.21
CA GLU A 9 -14.45 -13.04 15.04
C GLU A 9 -13.98 -14.15 14.08
N LEU A 10 -12.67 -14.29 13.88
CA LEU A 10 -12.09 -15.37 13.08
C LEU A 10 -12.23 -16.75 13.76
N ASP A 11 -12.24 -16.81 15.10
CA ASP A 11 -12.45 -18.05 15.86
C ASP A 11 -13.82 -18.68 15.61
N ARG A 12 -14.85 -17.89 15.27
CA ARG A 12 -16.19 -18.41 14.95
C ARG A 12 -16.25 -19.24 13.67
N HIS A 13 -15.27 -19.06 12.77
CA HIS A 13 -15.28 -19.69 11.45
C HIS A 13 -14.11 -20.66 11.24
N ILE A 14 -12.97 -20.38 11.84
CA ILE A 14 -11.77 -21.20 11.72
C ILE A 14 -11.48 -21.79 13.09
N VAL A 15 -11.38 -23.11 13.18
CA VAL A 15 -10.97 -23.79 14.42
C VAL A 15 -9.44 -23.93 14.43
N GLY A 16 -8.80 -23.58 15.54
CA GLY A 16 -7.34 -23.66 15.69
C GLY A 16 -6.57 -22.53 14.96
N GLN A 17 -5.31 -22.81 14.58
CA GLN A 17 -4.45 -21.88 13.81
C GLN A 17 -4.29 -20.48 14.45
N GLN A 18 -4.01 -20.45 15.75
CA GLN A 18 -3.93 -19.20 16.52
C GLN A 18 -2.89 -18.21 16.00
N ASP A 19 -1.73 -18.71 15.54
CA ASP A 19 -0.66 -17.85 15.05
C ASP A 19 -1.01 -17.17 13.73
N ALA A 20 -1.72 -17.88 12.84
CA ALA A 20 -2.20 -17.30 11.58
C ALA A 20 -3.24 -16.19 11.85
N LYS A 21 -4.17 -16.41 12.79
CA LYS A 21 -5.17 -15.41 13.20
C LYS A 21 -4.51 -14.16 13.79
N ARG A 22 -3.53 -14.34 14.69
CA ARG A 22 -2.75 -13.25 15.28
C ARG A 22 -1.99 -12.45 14.22
N ALA A 23 -1.27 -13.14 13.33
CA ALA A 23 -0.50 -12.49 12.26
C ALA A 23 -1.40 -11.62 11.37
N VAL A 24 -2.57 -12.15 11.00
CA VAL A 24 -3.57 -11.45 10.19
C VAL A 24 -4.19 -10.27 10.93
N ALA A 25 -4.56 -10.43 12.20
CA ALA A 25 -5.11 -9.36 13.02
C ALA A 25 -4.11 -8.19 13.19
N ILE A 26 -2.82 -8.51 13.40
CA ILE A 26 -1.75 -7.51 13.47
C ILE A 26 -1.59 -6.78 12.14
N ALA A 27 -1.61 -7.48 11.01
CA ALA A 27 -1.50 -6.84 9.70
C ALA A 27 -2.66 -5.88 9.42
N LEU A 28 -3.89 -6.26 9.77
CA LEU A 28 -5.05 -5.38 9.61
C LEU A 28 -4.94 -4.16 10.53
N ARG A 29 -4.56 -4.35 11.80
CA ARG A 29 -4.36 -3.24 12.73
C ARG A 29 -3.24 -2.30 12.27
N ASN A 30 -2.18 -2.83 11.67
CA ASN A 30 -1.09 -2.01 11.12
C ASN A 30 -1.55 -1.16 9.94
N ARG A 31 -2.49 -1.65 9.10
CA ARG A 31 -3.11 -0.81 8.06
C ARG A 31 -3.87 0.38 8.65
N TRP A 32 -4.68 0.15 9.70
CA TRP A 32 -5.39 1.23 10.39
C TRP A 32 -4.44 2.21 11.07
N ARG A 33 -3.35 1.72 11.69
CA ARG A 33 -2.32 2.58 12.29
C ARG A 33 -1.64 3.46 11.24
N ARG A 34 -1.32 2.92 10.07
CA ARG A 34 -0.72 3.70 8.97
C ARG A 34 -1.61 4.88 8.53
N GLN A 35 -2.93 4.72 8.60
CA GLN A 35 -3.87 5.81 8.29
C GLN A 35 -3.87 6.93 9.35
N GLN A 36 -3.32 6.72 10.55
CA GLN A 36 -3.20 7.75 11.58
C GLN A 36 -1.85 8.44 11.63
N VAL A 37 -0.87 7.94 10.88
CA VAL A 37 0.45 8.57 10.80
C VAL A 37 0.37 9.79 9.88
N ASP A 38 1.13 10.83 10.22
CA ASP A 38 1.30 12.05 9.45
C ASP A 38 1.74 11.77 8.00
N ASP A 39 1.22 12.55 7.06
CA ASP A 39 1.37 12.34 5.61
C ASP A 39 2.82 12.26 5.15
N ARG A 40 3.73 12.94 5.85
CA ARG A 40 5.16 12.92 5.54
C ARG A 40 5.83 11.56 5.77
N LEU A 41 5.35 10.78 6.75
CA LEU A 41 5.92 9.48 7.15
C LEU A 41 5.15 8.29 6.57
N ARG A 42 3.94 8.51 6.03
CA ARG A 42 3.14 7.48 5.36
C ARG A 42 3.82 6.73 4.20
N PRO A 43 4.66 7.36 3.33
CA PRO A 43 5.27 6.65 2.22
C PRO A 43 6.39 5.69 2.66
N GLU A 44 7.06 5.96 3.77
CA GLU A 44 8.13 5.12 4.30
C GLU A 44 7.61 3.81 4.90
N ILE A 45 6.35 3.79 5.35
CA ILE A 45 5.73 2.63 5.97
C ILE A 45 5.15 1.71 4.89
N THR A 46 5.85 0.62 4.60
CA THR A 46 5.37 -0.40 3.65
C THR A 46 4.32 -1.34 4.28
N PRO A 47 3.32 -1.79 3.51
CA PRO A 47 2.37 -2.82 3.96
C PRO A 47 3.09 -4.13 4.29
N LYS A 48 2.73 -4.75 5.42
CA LYS A 48 3.20 -6.10 5.77
C LYS A 48 2.38 -7.14 5.01
N ASN A 49 2.99 -7.77 4.01
CA ASN A 49 2.40 -8.90 3.29
C ASN A 49 2.54 -10.18 4.13
N ILE A 50 1.54 -11.06 4.04
CA ILE A 50 1.51 -12.31 4.81
C ILE A 50 1.68 -13.48 3.84
N LEU A 51 2.63 -14.36 4.13
CA LEU A 51 2.76 -15.67 3.49
C LEU A 51 2.29 -16.73 4.48
N MET A 52 1.27 -17.51 4.11
CA MET A 52 0.77 -18.61 4.95
C MET A 52 1.34 -19.94 4.45
N ILE A 53 2.08 -20.63 5.32
CA ILE A 53 2.67 -21.94 5.05
C ILE A 53 1.87 -23.01 5.79
N GLY A 54 1.57 -24.13 5.14
CA GLY A 54 0.91 -25.27 5.77
C GLY A 54 0.30 -26.25 4.75
N PRO A 55 -0.32 -27.35 5.19
CA PRO A 55 -0.96 -28.32 4.29
C PRO A 55 -2.25 -27.76 3.68
N THR A 56 -2.70 -28.34 2.57
CA THR A 56 -3.98 -27.98 1.94
C THR A 56 -5.16 -28.34 2.86
N GLY A 57 -6.26 -27.60 2.79
CA GLY A 57 -7.48 -27.90 3.57
C GLY A 57 -7.54 -27.32 5.00
N VAL A 58 -6.45 -26.79 5.57
CA VAL A 58 -6.45 -26.21 6.94
C VAL A 58 -7.09 -24.83 7.07
N GLY A 59 -7.71 -24.31 6.01
CA GLY A 59 -8.41 -23.02 6.05
C GLY A 59 -7.58 -21.77 5.75
N LYS A 60 -6.37 -21.87 5.18
CA LYS A 60 -5.55 -20.70 4.77
C LYS A 60 -6.33 -19.68 3.92
N THR A 61 -7.05 -20.18 2.91
CA THR A 61 -7.88 -19.35 2.02
C THR A 61 -9.11 -18.80 2.74
N GLU A 62 -9.65 -19.54 3.71
CA GLU A 62 -10.85 -19.12 4.46
C GLU A 62 -10.52 -17.99 5.43
N ILE A 63 -9.34 -18.02 6.07
CA ILE A 63 -8.83 -16.90 6.88
C ILE A 63 -8.79 -15.62 6.03
N ALA A 64 -8.23 -15.68 4.82
CA ALA A 64 -8.14 -14.52 3.94
C ALA A 64 -9.52 -14.03 3.45
N ARG A 65 -10.41 -14.96 3.09
CA ARG A 65 -11.79 -14.64 2.67
C ARG A 65 -12.58 -13.96 3.78
N ARG A 66 -12.49 -14.48 5.02
CA ARG A 66 -13.19 -13.93 6.18
C ARG A 66 -12.62 -12.59 6.60
N LEU A 67 -11.30 -12.46 6.59
CA LEU A 67 -10.64 -11.17 6.83
C LEU A 67 -11.16 -10.08 5.89
N ALA A 68 -11.29 -10.39 4.60
CA ALA A 68 -11.78 -9.42 3.64
C ALA A 68 -13.23 -9.01 3.89
N LYS A 69 -14.09 -9.95 4.31
CA LYS A 69 -15.47 -9.64 4.74
C LYS A 69 -15.50 -8.74 5.98
N LEU A 70 -14.62 -8.96 6.94
CA LEU A 70 -14.54 -8.15 8.16
C LEU A 70 -14.00 -6.74 7.90
N ALA A 71 -13.06 -6.61 6.97
CA ALA A 71 -12.46 -5.34 6.61
C ALA A 71 -13.23 -4.59 5.50
N ASP A 72 -14.36 -5.14 5.04
CA ASP A 72 -15.12 -4.69 3.87
C ASP A 72 -14.21 -4.35 2.67
N ALA A 73 -13.28 -5.27 2.40
CA ALA A 73 -12.20 -5.08 1.43
C ALA A 73 -12.41 -5.99 0.20
N PRO A 74 -12.04 -5.51 -1.01
CA PRO A 74 -12.12 -6.34 -2.21
C PRO A 74 -11.17 -7.55 -2.11
N PHE A 75 -11.71 -8.75 -2.29
CA PHE A 75 -10.97 -10.01 -2.22
C PHE A 75 -10.94 -10.71 -3.58
N ILE A 76 -9.73 -11.02 -4.06
CA ILE A 76 -9.52 -11.74 -5.32
C ILE A 76 -8.62 -12.94 -5.04
N LYS A 77 -9.14 -14.14 -5.28
CA LYS A 77 -8.34 -15.38 -5.27
C LYS A 77 -7.72 -15.55 -6.65
N VAL A 78 -6.39 -15.57 -6.74
CA VAL A 78 -5.67 -15.90 -7.98
C VAL A 78 -4.72 -17.06 -7.71
N GLU A 79 -4.64 -17.98 -8.67
CA GLU A 79 -3.71 -19.12 -8.64
C GLU A 79 -2.44 -18.74 -9.43
N ALA A 80 -1.27 -18.98 -8.85
CA ALA A 80 0.00 -18.54 -9.41
C ALA A 80 0.32 -19.20 -10.77
N THR A 81 -0.11 -20.45 -10.95
CA THR A 81 0.08 -21.23 -12.19
C THR A 81 -0.64 -20.62 -13.40
N LYS A 82 -1.72 -19.86 -13.18
CA LYS A 82 -2.46 -19.20 -14.27
C LYS A 82 -1.64 -18.12 -14.98
N PHE A 83 -0.60 -17.61 -14.34
CA PHE A 83 0.26 -16.57 -14.92
C PHE A 83 1.37 -17.12 -15.81
N THR A 84 1.65 -18.42 -15.76
CA THR A 84 2.62 -19.07 -16.64
C THR A 84 1.96 -19.66 -17.89
N GLU A 85 0.67 -20.05 -17.81
CA GLU A 85 -0.07 -20.64 -18.94
C GLU A 85 -0.63 -19.60 -19.92
N VAL A 86 -1.03 -18.43 -19.43
CA VAL A 86 -1.55 -17.36 -20.29
C VAL A 86 -0.54 -16.22 -20.23
N GLY A 87 0.39 -16.21 -21.17
CA GLY A 87 1.32 -15.11 -21.37
C GLY A 87 0.58 -13.78 -21.26
N TYR A 88 1.10 -12.93 -20.38
CA TYR A 88 0.98 -11.48 -20.13
C TYR A 88 0.10 -10.54 -20.99
N VAL A 89 -0.64 -10.99 -22.01
CA VAL A 89 -1.24 -10.15 -23.07
C VAL A 89 -2.68 -9.72 -22.77
N ALA A 90 -3.42 -10.38 -21.86
CA ALA A 90 -4.88 -10.24 -21.81
C ALA A 90 -5.46 -9.20 -20.82
N ARG A 91 -4.64 -8.48 -20.02
CA ARG A 91 -5.19 -7.54 -18.99
C ARG A 91 -4.81 -6.07 -19.17
N THR A 92 -4.00 -5.71 -20.17
CA THR A 92 -3.65 -4.32 -20.45
C THR A 92 -4.57 -3.62 -21.46
N SER A 93 -5.55 -4.33 -22.04
CA SER A 93 -6.43 -3.78 -23.09
C SER A 93 -7.68 -3.04 -22.58
N ILE A 94 -7.78 -2.72 -21.29
CA ILE A 94 -8.85 -1.84 -20.78
C ILE A 94 -8.29 -0.44 -20.55
N ARG A 95 -8.22 0.35 -21.63
CA ARG A 95 -8.62 1.77 -21.73
C ARG A 95 -8.01 2.44 -22.97
N SER A 96 -8.73 2.38 -24.09
CA SER A 96 -8.69 3.43 -25.12
C SER A 96 -9.98 3.41 -25.93
N SER A 97 -11.10 3.68 -25.26
CA SER A 97 -12.39 4.02 -25.88
C SER A 97 -12.93 5.31 -25.26
N ALA A 98 -12.20 6.39 -25.51
CA ALA A 98 -12.57 7.81 -25.44
C ALA A 98 -11.31 8.53 -25.94
N THR A 99 -11.24 9.20 -27.09
CA THR A 99 -12.17 10.18 -27.64
C THR A 99 -11.85 10.34 -29.12
N SER A 100 -12.72 9.85 -30.00
CA SER A 100 -12.78 10.31 -31.39
C SER A 100 -14.00 11.20 -31.51
N SER A 101 -13.81 12.51 -31.34
CA SER A 101 -14.67 13.54 -31.92
C SER A 101 -13.96 14.88 -31.85
N THR A 102 -13.69 15.42 -33.04
CA THR A 102 -13.57 16.85 -33.34
C THR A 102 -12.53 17.65 -32.55
N TRP A 103 -11.30 17.67 -33.08
CA TRP A 103 -10.41 18.81 -32.92
C TRP A 103 -10.86 19.94 -33.87
N PRO A 104 -11.31 21.11 -33.39
CA PRO A 104 -11.50 22.26 -34.25
C PRO A 104 -10.14 22.88 -34.56
N SER A 105 -9.82 22.87 -35.84
CA SER A 105 -8.81 23.70 -36.49
C SER A 105 -8.99 25.17 -36.11
N SER A 106 -8.17 25.67 -35.19
CA SER A 106 -7.90 27.10 -35.11
C SER A 106 -6.43 27.34 -34.85
N ARG A 107 -5.81 27.92 -35.88
CA ARG A 107 -4.46 28.47 -35.91
C ARG A 107 -4.28 29.40 -34.71
N ARG A 108 -3.20 29.20 -33.94
CA ARG A 108 -2.57 30.31 -33.23
C ARG A 108 -1.07 30.05 -33.06
N ALA A 109 -0.33 30.77 -33.90
CA ALA A 109 0.97 31.38 -33.69
C ALA A 109 2.05 30.62 -32.88
N ARG A 110 3.12 30.25 -33.59
CA ARG A 110 4.48 30.20 -33.03
C ARG A 110 4.89 31.60 -32.55
N PRO A 111 5.68 31.69 -31.46
CA PRO A 111 6.89 32.49 -31.48
C PRO A 111 8.10 31.60 -31.11
N ARG A 112 9.04 31.43 -32.04
CA ARG A 112 10.37 32.07 -32.03
C ARG A 112 11.19 31.78 -30.76
N SER A 113 12.07 30.78 -30.91
CA SER A 113 13.48 30.77 -30.50
C SER A 113 13.94 31.85 -29.52
N GLY A 114 14.28 31.43 -28.30
CA GLY A 114 15.14 32.14 -27.34
C GLY A 114 16.12 31.15 -26.70
N PRO A 115 17.33 31.58 -26.29
CA PRO A 115 18.47 30.70 -26.05
C PRO A 115 18.39 29.91 -24.74
N ILE A 116 19.05 28.76 -24.75
CA ILE A 116 19.22 27.80 -23.65
C ILE A 116 19.92 28.50 -22.47
N ALA A 117 19.19 28.72 -21.38
CA ALA A 117 19.78 29.19 -20.12
C ALA A 117 20.55 28.03 -19.47
N SER A 118 21.84 28.29 -19.24
CA SER A 118 22.82 27.42 -18.60
C SER A 118 22.40 27.04 -17.17
N ALA A 119 22.39 25.74 -16.88
CA ALA A 119 22.20 25.22 -15.53
C ALA A 119 23.33 25.67 -14.59
N PRO A 120 23.04 26.10 -13.34
CA PRO A 120 24.08 26.38 -12.37
C PRO A 120 24.74 25.09 -11.87
N ARG A 121 26.09 25.05 -11.93
CA ARG A 121 26.93 24.00 -11.34
C ARG A 121 26.71 23.92 -9.83
N MET A 122 26.32 22.75 -9.34
CA MET A 122 26.34 22.40 -7.92
C MET A 122 27.79 22.17 -7.46
N PRO A 123 28.27 22.77 -6.35
CA PRO A 123 29.51 22.36 -5.70
C PRO A 123 29.30 21.07 -4.88
N PRO A 124 30.33 20.23 -4.71
CA PRO A 124 30.21 18.97 -3.97
C PRO A 124 30.08 19.24 -2.46
N ARG A 125 29.00 18.75 -1.84
CA ARG A 125 28.88 18.69 -0.38
C ARG A 125 29.62 17.46 0.14
N ASN A 126 30.79 17.74 0.69
CA ASN A 126 31.53 16.98 1.70
C ASN A 126 30.63 16.25 2.70
N ALA A 127 30.88 14.94 2.80
CA ALA A 127 30.36 14.05 3.82
C ALA A 127 31.02 14.34 5.17
N SER A 128 30.24 14.66 6.20
CA SER A 128 30.47 14.35 7.63
C SER A 128 29.58 15.24 8.51
N SER A 129 28.39 14.75 8.87
CA SER A 129 27.72 15.21 10.08
C SER A 129 26.61 14.24 10.45
N THR A 130 26.95 13.37 11.38
CA THR A 130 26.11 12.48 12.18
C THR A 130 24.89 13.25 12.69
N CYS A 131 23.71 13.00 12.12
CA CYS A 131 22.46 13.55 12.64
C CYS A 131 22.00 12.68 13.82
N CYS A 132 22.51 12.98 15.02
CA CYS A 132 21.96 12.47 16.28
C CYS A 132 20.56 13.07 16.49
N CYS A 133 19.52 12.33 16.10
CA CYS A 133 18.15 12.63 16.48
C CYS A 133 17.94 12.41 17.99
N ARG A 134 18.30 13.40 18.82
CA ARG A 134 17.82 13.50 20.20
C ARG A 134 16.32 13.84 20.15
N ARG A 135 15.48 12.94 20.68
CA ARG A 135 14.06 13.19 20.94
C ARG A 135 13.90 14.40 21.88
N PRO A 136 13.03 15.37 21.58
CA PRO A 136 12.62 16.34 22.60
C PRO A 136 11.72 15.67 23.65
N PRO A 137 11.82 16.03 24.95
CA PRO A 137 10.92 15.53 25.98
C PRO A 137 9.51 16.13 25.85
N MET A 138 8.49 15.31 26.12
CA MET A 138 7.08 15.74 26.11
C MET A 138 6.73 16.53 27.38
N PRO A 139 5.89 17.58 27.30
CA PRO A 139 5.40 18.28 28.48
C PRO A 139 4.33 17.46 29.23
N ALA A 140 4.41 17.48 30.56
CA ALA A 140 3.46 16.82 31.47
C ALA A 140 2.10 17.55 31.51
N PRO A 141 0.99 16.84 31.78
CA PRO A 141 -0.34 17.44 31.82
C PRO A 141 -0.53 18.34 33.05
N ALA A 142 -1.07 19.53 32.82
CA ALA A 142 -1.50 20.45 33.87
C ALA A 142 -2.77 19.93 34.55
N SER A 143 -2.71 19.76 35.87
CA SER A 143 -3.85 19.55 36.74
C SER A 143 -4.43 20.90 37.16
N GLY A 144 -5.70 21.13 36.84
CA GLY A 144 -6.51 22.27 37.25
C GLY A 144 -7.95 22.06 36.81
#